data_AF-X1EQK6-F1
#
_entry.id   AF-X1EQK6-F1
#
_cell.length_a   1.000
_cell.length_b   1.000
_cell.length_c   1.000
_cell.angle_alpha   90.00
_cell.angle_beta   90.00
_cell.angle_gamma   90.00
#
_symmetry.space_group_name_H-M   'P 1'
#
loop_
_entity.id
_entity.type
_entity.pdbx_description
1 polymer ?
#
loop_
_entity_poly.entity_id
_entity_poly.type
_entity_poly.pdbx_seq_one_letter_code
_entity_poly.pdbx_strand_id
1 'polypeptide(L)'
;MALVQYGAGVIQMSGSIAGDVHARNRFGNYIRPRTKPVNPHSERQEKARAIVSYLAELWHSPTMDPWRGSWNTYAAAVAMKNRLNATIHLTGFNHFIRSNAPKLRVGLSEKHNAPNILSLPEKDHILECTEESIADQTFTFTCSINGWAANG
;
A
#
# COMPACT_ATOMS: atom_id res chain seq x y z
N MET A 1 10.63 -11.51 4.26
CA MET A 1 11.79 -11.38 5.16
C MET A 1 11.31 -10.83 6.49
N ALA A 2 11.90 -11.23 7.61
CA ALA A 2 11.61 -10.63 8.91
C ALA A 2 12.33 -9.29 9.09
N LEU A 3 11.68 -8.36 9.78
CA LEU A 3 12.22 -7.08 10.21
C LEU A 3 12.51 -7.16 11.71
N VAL A 4 13.69 -6.73 12.14
CA VAL A 4 14.15 -6.80 13.53
C VAL A 4 14.63 -5.41 13.96
N GLN A 5 14.17 -4.96 15.13
CA GLN A 5 14.65 -3.76 15.79
C GLN A 5 15.54 -4.15 16.97
N TYR A 6 16.82 -3.76 16.89
CA TYR A 6 17.83 -4.03 17.88
C TYR A 6 17.99 -2.85 18.86
N GLY A 7 18.27 -3.17 20.14
CA GLY A 7 18.65 -2.27 21.22
C GLY A 7 19.65 -2.99 22.14
N ALA A 8 19.48 -2.99 23.47
CA ALA A 8 20.27 -3.85 24.36
C ALA A 8 20.10 -5.36 24.07
N GLY A 9 19.08 -5.71 23.27
CA GLY A 9 18.81 -7.01 22.67
C GLY A 9 17.82 -6.85 21.51
N VAL A 10 17.00 -7.85 21.20
CA VAL A 10 15.90 -7.69 20.23
C VAL A 10 14.66 -7.14 20.94
N ILE A 11 14.22 -5.93 20.57
CA ILE A 11 13.06 -5.27 21.19
C ILE A 11 11.76 -5.67 20.48
N GLN A 12 11.79 -5.71 19.14
CA GLN A 12 10.62 -6.07 18.34
C GLN A 12 11.04 -6.76 17.04
N MET A 13 10.29 -7.78 16.66
CA MET A 13 10.47 -8.51 15.41
C MET A 13 9.12 -8.73 14.73
N SER A 14 9.09 -8.58 13.41
CA SER A 14 7.88 -8.86 12.63
C SER A 14 8.19 -9.49 11.27
N GLY A 15 7.39 -10.48 10.87
CA GLY A 15 7.57 -11.20 9.61
C GLY A 15 7.93 -12.66 9.85
N SER A 16 8.58 -13.30 8.87
CA SER A 16 8.97 -14.71 8.98
C SER A 16 10.46 -14.94 8.74
N ILE A 17 11.06 -15.83 9.53
CA ILE A 17 12.44 -16.28 9.44
C ILE A 17 12.50 -17.78 9.71
N ALA A 18 13.29 -18.54 8.94
CA ALA A 18 13.58 -19.96 9.18
C ALA A 18 12.41 -20.93 9.47
N GLY A 19 11.17 -20.58 9.10
CA GLY A 19 9.99 -21.41 9.38
C GLY A 19 9.12 -20.91 10.53
N ASP A 20 9.46 -19.79 11.16
CA ASP A 20 8.67 -19.14 12.20
C ASP A 20 8.09 -17.81 11.72
N VAL A 21 6.94 -17.42 12.29
CA VAL A 21 6.28 -16.14 12.09
C VAL A 21 6.27 -15.37 13.40
N HIS A 22 6.95 -14.22 13.42
CA HIS A 22 6.98 -13.28 14.52
C HIS A 22 5.87 -12.24 14.33
N ALA A 23 4.99 -12.15 15.31
CA ALA A 23 3.82 -11.27 15.28
C ALA A 23 3.57 -10.64 16.67
N ARG A 24 2.64 -9.68 16.72
CA ARG A 24 2.21 -9.03 17.97
C ARG A 24 0.69 -9.05 18.10
N ASN A 25 0.20 -9.17 19.32
CA ASN A 25 -1.21 -8.97 19.68
C ASN A 25 -1.30 -8.01 20.87
N ARG A 26 -2.50 -7.84 21.45
CA ARG A 26 -2.72 -6.98 22.63
C ARG A 26 -1.88 -7.38 23.84
N PHE A 27 -1.51 -8.66 23.95
CA PHE A 27 -0.74 -9.22 25.07
C PHE A 27 0.78 -9.29 24.80
N GLY A 28 1.25 -8.76 23.66
CA GLY A 28 2.68 -8.66 23.35
C GLY A 28 3.10 -9.43 22.10
N ASN A 29 4.42 -9.65 22.00
CA ASN A 29 5.05 -10.34 20.87
C ASN A 29 4.95 -11.85 21.06
N TYR A 30 4.66 -12.57 19.99
CA TYR A 30 4.60 -14.03 20.00
C TYR A 30 5.20 -14.61 18.71
N ILE A 31 5.59 -15.87 18.79
CA ILE A 31 6.14 -16.65 17.69
C ILE A 31 5.22 -17.82 17.45
N ARG A 32 4.95 -18.13 16.18
CA ARG A 32 4.20 -19.31 15.77
C ARG A 32 4.89 -19.98 14.58
N PRO A 33 4.73 -21.29 14.40
CA PRO A 33 5.23 -21.95 13.20
C PRO A 33 4.57 -21.37 11.94
N ARG A 34 5.36 -21.29 10.88
CA ARG A 34 4.92 -20.84 9.56
C ARG A 34 4.25 -22.00 8.84
N THR A 35 2.93 -21.97 8.81
CA THR A 35 2.16 -22.80 7.89
C THR A 35 2.25 -22.21 6.48
N LYS A 36 2.54 -23.03 5.47
CA LYS A 36 2.39 -22.63 4.06
C LYS A 36 0.90 -22.62 3.74
N PRO A 37 0.29 -21.46 3.43
CA PRO A 37 -1.11 -21.42 3.06
C PRO A 37 -1.31 -22.16 1.73
N VAL A 38 -2.47 -22.80 1.57
CA VAL A 38 -2.91 -23.30 0.26
C VAL A 38 -2.99 -22.11 -0.70
N ASN A 39 -2.49 -22.26 -1.92
CA ASN A 39 -2.63 -21.27 -2.99
C ASN A 39 -3.83 -21.67 -3.86
N PRO A 40 -5.04 -21.11 -3.63
CA PRO A 40 -6.26 -21.59 -4.27
C PRO A 40 -6.38 -21.16 -5.74
N HIS A 41 -5.44 -20.36 -6.29
CA HIS A 41 -5.47 -19.89 -7.68
C HIS A 41 -6.81 -19.29 -8.09
N SER A 42 -7.42 -18.49 -7.21
CA SER A 42 -8.68 -17.83 -7.58
C SER A 42 -8.43 -16.80 -8.68
N GLU A 43 -9.43 -16.57 -9.52
CA GLU A 43 -9.36 -15.60 -10.63
C GLU A 43 -8.86 -14.22 -10.17
N ARG A 44 -9.30 -13.77 -8.99
CA ARG A 44 -8.84 -12.52 -8.36
C ARG A 44 -7.34 -12.54 -8.02
N GLN A 45 -6.82 -13.66 -7.54
CA GLN A 45 -5.39 -13.82 -7.25
C GLN A 45 -4.55 -13.79 -8.53
N GLU A 46 -5.02 -14.43 -9.60
CA GLU A 46 -4.33 -14.44 -10.89
C GLU A 46 -4.32 -13.06 -11.54
N LYS A 47 -5.46 -12.37 -11.56
CA LYS A 47 -5.56 -10.97 -11.99
C LYS A 47 -4.60 -10.07 -11.21
N ALA A 48 -4.54 -10.22 -9.89
CA ALA A 48 -3.61 -9.46 -9.06
C ALA A 48 -2.14 -9.72 -9.41
N ARG A 49 -1.76 -10.98 -9.70
CA ARG A 49 -0.39 -11.34 -10.11
C ARG A 49 -0.07 -10.77 -11.49
N ALA A 50 -0.98 -10.93 -12.46
CA ALA A 50 -0.82 -10.41 -13.81
C ALA A 50 -0.62 -8.89 -13.81
N ILE A 51 -1.40 -8.14 -13.02
CA ILE A 51 -1.24 -6.68 -12.87
C ILE A 51 0.14 -6.30 -12.34
N VAL A 52 0.63 -7.00 -11.31
CA VAL A 52 1.96 -6.68 -10.74
C VAL A 52 3.07 -7.02 -11.72
N SER A 53 2.98 -8.14 -12.44
CA SER A 53 3.94 -8.50 -13.49
C SER A 53 3.95 -7.47 -14.62
N TYR A 54 2.77 -7.09 -15.14
CA TYR A 54 2.62 -6.07 -16.17
C TYR A 54 3.27 -4.74 -15.77
N LEU A 55 2.98 -4.24 -14.55
CA LEU A 55 3.56 -2.98 -14.08
C LEU A 55 5.08 -3.08 -13.89
N ALA A 56 5.60 -4.24 -13.49
CA ALA A 56 7.03 -4.43 -13.36
C ALA A 56 7.74 -4.37 -14.72
N GLU A 57 7.17 -5.04 -15.73
CA GLU A 57 7.66 -4.99 -17.12
C GLU A 57 7.58 -3.58 -17.69
N LEU A 58 6.44 -2.89 -17.50
CA LEU A 58 6.24 -1.51 -17.95
C LEU A 58 7.26 -0.55 -17.33
N TRP A 59 7.64 -0.73 -16.06
CA TRP A 59 8.65 0.12 -15.43
C TRP A 59 10.04 0.00 -16.08
N HIS A 60 10.38 -1.21 -16.54
CA HIS A 60 11.65 -1.51 -17.19
C HIS A 60 11.63 -1.25 -18.70
N SER A 61 10.46 -0.97 -19.28
CA SER A 61 10.30 -0.56 -20.67
C SER A 61 10.93 0.83 -20.92
N PRO A 62 11.46 1.10 -22.14
CA PRO A 62 11.92 2.42 -22.57
C PRO A 62 10.87 3.53 -22.44
N THR A 63 9.58 3.17 -22.46
CA THR A 63 8.47 4.12 -22.31
C THR A 63 8.48 4.83 -20.95
N MET A 64 9.08 4.22 -19.93
CA MET A 64 9.12 4.76 -18.58
C MET A 64 10.33 5.66 -18.32
N ASP A 65 11.35 5.64 -19.19
CA ASP A 65 12.59 6.40 -19.07
C ASP A 65 12.40 7.88 -18.67
N PRO A 66 11.52 8.67 -19.33
CA PRO A 66 11.31 10.06 -18.95
C PRO A 66 10.62 10.25 -17.59
N TRP A 67 9.93 9.24 -17.07
CA TRP A 67 9.09 9.36 -15.86
C TRP A 67 9.76 8.80 -14.59
N ARG A 68 10.77 7.92 -14.71
CA ARG A 68 11.45 7.31 -13.56
C ARG A 68 12.05 8.34 -12.61
N GLY A 69 12.58 9.44 -13.15
CA GLY A 69 13.11 10.56 -12.36
C GLY A 69 12.06 11.16 -11.43
N SER A 70 10.86 11.47 -11.95
CA SER A 70 9.76 12.04 -11.15
C SER A 70 9.30 11.10 -10.03
N TRP A 71 9.27 9.79 -10.29
CA TRP A 71 8.93 8.79 -9.26
C TRP A 71 10.01 8.68 -8.18
N ASN A 72 11.28 8.80 -8.54
CA ASN A 72 12.38 8.83 -7.58
C ASN A 72 12.35 10.08 -6.70
N THR A 73 12.03 11.25 -7.28
CA THR A 73 11.81 12.48 -6.52
C THR A 73 10.64 12.33 -5.54
N TYR A 74 9.51 11.79 -5.98
CA TYR A 74 8.37 11.51 -5.12
C TYR A 74 8.71 10.55 -3.98
N ALA A 75 9.44 9.48 -4.30
CA ALA A 75 9.88 8.48 -3.35
C ALA A 75 10.82 9.03 -2.25
N ALA A 76 11.70 9.96 -2.62
CA ALA A 76 12.59 10.63 -1.67
C ALA A 76 11.82 11.55 -0.71
N ALA A 77 10.77 12.22 -1.19
CA ALA A 77 9.98 13.15 -0.38
C ALA A 77 8.96 12.44 0.52
N VAL A 78 8.38 11.32 0.07
CA VAL A 78 7.28 10.68 0.80
C VAL A 78 7.77 9.61 1.75
N ALA A 79 7.68 9.93 3.05
CA ALA A 79 7.90 9.00 4.13
C ALA A 79 6.69 8.05 4.32
N MET A 80 6.96 6.77 4.56
CA MET A 80 5.98 5.76 4.94
C MET A 80 6.31 5.10 6.26
N LYS A 81 5.30 4.57 6.95
CA LYS A 81 5.50 3.74 8.13
C LYS A 81 5.55 2.27 7.73
N ASN A 82 6.57 1.56 8.23
CA ASN A 82 6.64 0.11 8.12
C ASN A 82 5.80 -0.56 9.23
N ARG A 83 5.77 -1.90 9.25
CA ARG A 83 5.02 -2.68 10.24
C ARG A 83 5.53 -2.51 11.69
N LEU A 84 6.76 -2.03 11.88
CA LEU A 84 7.33 -1.69 13.18
C LEU A 84 7.14 -0.20 13.53
N ASN A 85 6.31 0.54 12.80
CA ASN A 85 6.13 1.99 12.92
C ASN A 85 7.40 2.84 12.69
N ALA A 86 8.46 2.25 12.16
CA ALA A 86 9.64 3.01 11.73
C ALA A 86 9.35 3.73 10.41
N THR A 87 9.93 4.91 10.25
CA THR A 87 9.85 5.70 9.02
C THR A 87 10.77 5.08 7.96
N ILE A 88 10.24 4.81 6.78
CA ILE A 88 10.96 4.30 5.62
C ILE A 88 10.60 5.12 4.37
N HIS A 89 11.54 5.22 3.44
CA HIS A 89 11.27 5.72 2.10
C HIS A 89 11.21 4.52 1.15
N LEU A 90 10.13 4.44 0.37
CA LEU A 90 10.05 3.43 -0.69
C LEU A 90 10.89 3.89 -1.89
N THR A 91 11.17 3.00 -2.83
CA THR A 91 11.78 3.37 -4.12
C THR A 91 10.71 3.91 -5.08
N GLY A 92 11.14 4.61 -6.14
CA GLY A 92 10.22 5.07 -7.19
C GLY A 92 9.42 3.93 -7.81
N PHE A 93 10.07 2.80 -8.06
CA PHE A 93 9.44 1.55 -8.50
C PHE A 93 8.31 1.08 -7.56
N ASN A 94 8.59 1.03 -6.25
CA ASN A 94 7.61 0.60 -5.26
C ASN A 94 6.42 1.56 -5.18
N HIS A 95 6.66 2.87 -5.33
CA HIS A 95 5.59 3.88 -5.40
C HIS A 95 4.74 3.78 -6.67
N PHE A 96 5.38 3.51 -7.82
CA PHE A 96 4.70 3.30 -9.10
C PHE A 96 3.75 2.11 -9.04
N ILE A 97 4.24 0.93 -8.59
CA ILE A 97 3.41 -0.27 -8.44
C ILE A 97 2.30 -0.02 -7.43
N ARG A 98 2.60 0.58 -6.26
CA ARG A 98 1.60 0.84 -5.22
C ARG A 98 0.45 1.71 -5.72
N SER A 99 0.74 2.68 -6.56
CA SER A 99 -0.26 3.62 -7.10
C SER A 99 -1.08 3.00 -8.24
N ASN A 100 -0.42 2.28 -9.16
CA ASN A 100 -1.09 1.78 -10.38
C ASN A 100 -1.78 0.43 -10.19
N ALA A 101 -1.33 -0.42 -9.27
CA ALA A 101 -1.98 -1.71 -9.00
C ALA A 101 -3.47 -1.59 -8.60
N PRO A 102 -3.88 -0.71 -7.67
CA PRO A 102 -5.30 -0.52 -7.36
C PRO A 102 -6.08 0.10 -8.52
N LYS A 103 -5.49 1.00 -9.30
CA LYS A 103 -6.13 1.61 -10.49
C LYS A 103 -6.51 0.56 -11.53
N LEU A 104 -5.56 -0.30 -11.92
CA LEU A 104 -5.80 -1.37 -12.89
C LEU A 104 -6.83 -2.38 -12.36
N ARG A 105 -6.88 -2.61 -11.04
CA ARG A 105 -7.91 -3.48 -10.43
C ARG A 105 -9.32 -2.94 -10.56
N VAL A 106 -9.51 -1.63 -10.59
CA VAL A 106 -10.82 -0.98 -10.80
C VAL A 106 -11.06 -0.64 -12.27
N GLY A 107 -10.22 -1.14 -13.19
CA GLY A 107 -10.38 -0.93 -14.63
C GLY A 107 -9.95 0.46 -15.14
N LEU A 108 -9.25 1.24 -14.31
CA LEU A 108 -8.68 2.52 -14.73
C LEU A 108 -7.31 2.31 -15.38
N SER A 109 -6.96 3.18 -16.33
CA SER A 109 -5.64 3.17 -16.97
C SER A 109 -4.52 3.52 -16.00
N GLU A 110 -3.35 2.95 -16.29
CA GLU A 110 -2.10 3.25 -15.62
C GLU A 110 -1.70 4.71 -15.77
N LYS A 111 -1.05 5.25 -14.74
CA LYS A 111 -0.51 6.61 -14.74
C LYS A 111 1.01 6.54 -14.81
N HIS A 112 1.58 7.11 -15.88
CA HIS A 112 3.02 7.17 -16.08
C HIS A 112 3.69 8.27 -15.24
N ASN A 113 3.09 9.47 -15.18
CA ASN A 113 3.63 10.57 -14.40
C ASN A 113 3.41 10.38 -12.89
N ALA A 114 4.46 10.63 -12.12
CA ALA A 114 4.38 10.67 -10.66
C ALA A 114 3.48 11.85 -10.20
N PRO A 115 2.95 11.81 -8.97
CA PRO A 115 2.26 12.95 -8.38
C PRO A 115 3.19 14.17 -8.27
N ASN A 116 2.69 15.35 -8.64
CA ASN A 116 3.42 16.61 -8.47
C ASN A 116 3.44 17.07 -7.00
N ILE A 117 2.40 16.72 -6.27
CA ILE A 117 2.29 16.97 -4.83
C ILE A 117 3.09 15.89 -4.11
N LEU A 118 4.19 16.31 -3.48
CA LEU A 118 5.17 15.43 -2.83
C LEU A 118 4.76 15.03 -1.40
N SER A 119 3.49 14.72 -1.20
CA SER A 119 2.96 14.25 0.07
C SER A 119 1.92 13.16 -0.14
N LEU A 120 1.52 12.49 0.94
CA LEU A 120 0.36 11.60 0.90
C LEU A 120 -0.90 12.48 0.95
N PRO A 121 -1.94 12.18 0.16
CA PRO A 121 -3.21 12.88 0.27
C PRO A 121 -3.75 12.73 1.69
N GLU A 122 -4.27 13.81 2.24
CA GLU A 122 -4.96 13.80 3.52
C GLU A 122 -6.27 12.99 3.42
N LYS A 123 -6.80 12.57 4.57
CA LYS A 123 -8.15 11.99 4.63
C LYS A 123 -9.15 13.03 4.12
N ASP A 124 -10.21 12.58 3.44
CA ASP A 124 -11.36 13.43 3.19
C ASP A 124 -11.91 13.98 4.53
N HIS A 125 -11.88 15.30 4.66
CA HIS A 125 -12.26 16.02 5.87
C HIS A 125 -13.78 16.09 6.06
N ILE A 126 -14.57 15.80 5.00
CA ILE A 126 -16.03 15.89 5.00
C ILE A 126 -16.68 14.49 4.99
N LEU A 127 -15.90 13.40 4.94
CA LEU A 127 -16.49 12.07 4.92
C LEU A 127 -17.25 11.78 6.23
N GLU A 128 -18.57 11.95 6.17
CA GLU A 128 -19.50 11.78 7.27
C GLU A 128 -20.78 11.07 6.81
N CYS A 129 -21.37 10.27 7.71
CA CYS A 129 -22.69 9.69 7.49
C CYS A 129 -23.71 10.74 7.92
N THR A 130 -24.41 11.33 6.96
CA THR A 130 -25.33 12.45 7.22
C THR A 130 -26.72 11.97 7.59
N GLU A 131 -27.15 10.81 7.09
CA GLU A 131 -28.45 10.23 7.41
C GLU A 131 -28.36 8.71 7.51
N GLU A 132 -29.10 8.14 8.48
CA GLU A 132 -29.29 6.70 8.64
C GLU A 132 -30.81 6.43 8.69
N SER A 133 -31.33 5.69 7.70
CA SER A 133 -32.69 5.17 7.73
C SER A 133 -32.67 3.69 8.11
N ILE A 134 -33.05 3.41 9.36
CA ILE A 134 -33.13 2.03 9.89
C ILE A 134 -34.26 1.25 9.17
N ALA A 135 -35.35 1.93 8.81
CA ALA A 135 -36.49 1.30 8.15
C ALA A 135 -36.14 0.84 6.72
N ASP A 136 -35.36 1.64 5.99
CA ASP A 136 -34.99 1.37 4.60
C ASP A 136 -33.63 0.65 4.47
N GLN A 137 -32.91 0.47 5.59
CA GLN A 137 -31.53 -0.05 5.64
C GLN A 137 -30.56 0.73 4.74
N THR A 138 -30.73 2.05 4.67
CA THR A 138 -29.89 2.94 3.86
C THR A 138 -29.07 3.89 4.72
N PHE A 139 -27.86 4.17 4.25
CA PHE A 139 -26.95 5.16 4.82
C PHE A 139 -26.62 6.18 3.73
N THR A 140 -26.79 7.45 4.02
CA THR A 140 -26.37 8.54 3.13
C THR A 140 -25.03 9.07 3.62
N PHE A 141 -24.03 9.03 2.74
CA PHE A 141 -22.71 9.58 3.01
C PHE A 141 -22.52 10.88 2.23
N THR A 142 -22.09 11.91 2.92
CA THR A 142 -21.58 13.13 2.28
C THR A 142 -20.08 13.01 2.18
N CYS A 143 -19.54 13.25 0.99
CA CYS A 143 -18.10 13.35 0.73
C CYS A 143 -17.82 14.68 0.04
N SER A 144 -16.60 15.21 0.20
CA SER A 144 -16.25 16.45 -0.49
C SER A 144 -16.29 16.26 -2.01
N ILE A 145 -16.72 17.28 -2.76
CA ILE A 145 -16.86 17.22 -4.22
C ILE A 145 -15.51 16.97 -4.95
N ASN A 146 -14.41 17.18 -4.24
CA ASN A 146 -13.04 16.96 -4.70
C ASN A 146 -12.51 15.53 -4.39
N GLY A 147 -13.30 14.69 -3.71
CA GLY A 147 -12.85 13.36 -3.27
C GLY A 147 -11.57 13.43 -2.43
N TRP A 148 -10.71 12.41 -2.57
CA TRP A 148 -9.36 12.39 -1.99
C TRP A 148 -8.50 13.47 -2.67
N ALA A 149 -8.72 14.74 -2.33
CA ALA A 149 -7.92 15.84 -2.82
C ALA A 149 -6.48 15.65 -2.37
N ALA A 150 -5.54 15.77 -3.30
CA ALA A 150 -4.12 15.83 -2.96
C ALA A 150 -3.85 17.17 -2.24
N ASN A 151 -2.88 17.19 -1.33
CA ASN A 151 -2.53 18.41 -0.59
C ASN A 151 -2.05 19.50 -1.57
N GLY A 152 -2.89 20.51 -1.82
CA GLY A 152 -2.59 21.66 -2.69
C GLY A 152 -3.55 21.77 -3.87
#